data_AF-A0A1V5GEN5-F1
#
_entry.id   AF-A0A1V5GEN5-F1
#
_cell.length_a   1.000
_cell.length_b   1.000
_cell.length_c   1.000
_cell.angle_alpha   90.00
_cell.angle_beta   90.00
_cell.angle_gamma   90.00
#
_symmetry.space_group_name_H-M   'P 1'
#
loop_
_entity.id
_entity.type
_entity.pdbx_description
1 polymer ?
#
loop_
_entity_poly.entity_id
_entity_poly.type
_entity_poly.pdbx_seq_one_letter_code
_entity_poly.pdbx_strand_id
1 'polypeptide(L)'
;MLDVLAKIISSIVSSDTIILIVAVLTGVIFWNIIKKKNEFRTNFYKWKQERRFKKINAKTGSLKKWHNIFITLISFFPLLGMLGTVVALLKLDLTEANDSVKNNFFDALTSTAWGIVFSLGFKGANAFIETEIQDYIDKAEKLIEENEDEVFSDAKKVTL
;
A
#
# COMPACT_ATOMS: atom_id res chain seq x y z
N MET A 1 15.75 24.07 8.06
CA MET A 1 14.66 23.15 7.67
C MET A 1 15.16 22.04 6.75
N LEU A 2 15.92 22.38 5.69
CA LEU A 2 16.60 21.41 4.81
C LEU A 2 17.65 20.53 5.53
N ASP A 3 18.45 21.08 6.44
CA ASP A 3 19.45 20.28 7.20
C ASP A 3 18.82 19.29 8.18
N VAL A 4 17.65 19.62 8.71
CA VAL A 4 16.87 18.74 9.58
C VAL A 4 16.30 17.58 8.76
N LEU A 5 15.75 17.88 7.57
CA LEU A 5 15.32 16.88 6.60
C LEU A 5 16.48 15.97 6.16
N ALA A 6 17.66 16.53 5.89
CA ALA A 6 18.85 15.76 5.50
C ALA A 6 19.33 14.82 6.62
N LYS A 7 19.37 15.28 7.87
CA LYS A 7 19.71 14.44 9.03
C LYS A 7 18.68 13.34 9.28
N ILE A 8 17.40 13.67 9.12
CA ILE A 8 16.29 12.73 9.22
C ILE A 8 16.45 11.64 8.14
N ILE A 9 16.65 12.03 6.88
CA ILE A 9 16.88 11.10 5.76
C ILE A 9 18.12 10.23 5.99
N SER A 10 19.23 10.77 6.48
CA SER A 10 20.42 9.96 6.79
C SER A 10 20.18 8.93 7.91
N SER A 11 19.31 9.26 8.88
CA SER A 11 18.95 8.35 9.97
C SER A 11 18.10 7.16 9.49
N ILE A 12 17.32 7.35 8.43
CA ILE A 12 16.52 6.26 7.80
C ILE A 12 17.43 5.17 7.21
N VAL A 13 18.60 5.57 6.71
CA VAL A 13 19.52 4.68 5.99
C VAL A 13 20.37 3.86 6.98
N SER A 14 20.62 4.38 8.19
CA SER A 14 21.54 3.76 9.15
C SER A 14 20.91 2.82 10.17
N SER A 15 19.67 3.06 10.63
CA SER A 15 19.05 2.29 11.74
C SER A 15 17.73 1.59 11.35
N ASP A 16 16.94 2.18 10.44
CA ASP A 16 15.58 1.71 10.10
C ASP A 16 15.45 1.11 8.69
N THR A 17 16.44 0.30 8.29
CA THR A 17 16.48 -0.34 6.96
C THR A 17 15.23 -1.17 6.64
N ILE A 18 14.63 -1.82 7.65
CA ILE A 18 13.38 -2.59 7.47
C ILE A 18 12.22 -1.68 7.07
N ILE A 19 12.05 -0.53 7.74
CA ILE A 19 10.99 0.43 7.42
C ILE A 19 11.19 0.97 6.01
N LEU A 20 12.44 1.29 5.63
CA LEU A 20 12.76 1.75 4.28
C LEU A 20 12.45 0.69 3.22
N ILE A 21 12.82 -0.58 3.44
CA ILE A 21 12.51 -1.69 2.52
C ILE A 21 10.99 -1.81 2.32
N VAL A 22 10.23 -1.78 3.41
CA VAL A 22 8.76 -1.86 3.35
C VAL A 22 8.17 -0.62 2.67
N ALA A 23 8.75 0.57 2.86
CA ALA A 23 8.37 1.79 2.17
C ALA A 23 8.58 1.69 0.65
N VAL A 24 9.72 1.18 0.21
CA VAL A 24 10.00 0.96 -1.22
C VAL A 24 9.05 -0.06 -1.82
N LEU A 25 8.82 -1.19 -1.15
CA LEU A 25 7.86 -2.21 -1.59
C LEU A 25 6.44 -1.64 -1.71
N THR A 26 6.02 -0.85 -0.72
CA THR A 26 4.72 -0.18 -0.72
C THR A 26 4.61 0.83 -1.87
N GLY A 27 5.67 1.58 -2.15
CA GLY A 27 5.76 2.47 -3.31
C GLY A 27 5.65 1.75 -4.65
N VAL A 28 6.30 0.58 -4.80
CA VAL A 28 6.18 -0.26 -6.00
C VAL A 28 4.75 -0.77 -6.18
N ILE A 29 4.10 -1.17 -5.09
CA ILE A 29 2.68 -1.60 -5.11
C ILE A 29 1.78 -0.45 -5.50
N PHE A 30 1.99 0.74 -4.93
CA PHE A 30 1.26 1.95 -5.28
C PHE A 30 1.40 2.29 -6.78
N TRP A 31 2.61 2.21 -7.31
CA TRP A 31 2.88 2.41 -8.74
C TRP A 31 2.12 1.39 -9.61
N ASN A 32 2.12 0.12 -9.20
CA ASN A 32 1.35 -0.93 -9.89
C ASN A 32 -0.16 -0.67 -9.87
N ILE A 33 -0.70 -0.12 -8.78
CA ILE A 33 -2.11 0.29 -8.68
C ILE A 33 -2.40 1.42 -9.66
N ILE A 34 -1.57 2.46 -9.72
CA ILE A 34 -1.73 3.57 -10.67
C ILE A 34 -1.74 3.04 -12.11
N LYS A 35 -0.79 2.15 -12.45
CA LYS A 35 -0.70 1.55 -13.79
C LYS A 35 -1.96 0.74 -14.12
N LYS A 36 -2.42 -0.11 -13.19
CA LYS A 36 -3.65 -0.91 -13.36
C LYS A 36 -4.90 -0.04 -13.45
N LYS A 37 -5.01 1.00 -12.62
CA LYS A 37 -6.10 1.99 -12.66
C LYS A 37 -6.15 2.65 -14.03
N ASN A 38 -5.00 3.12 -14.52
CA ASN A 38 -4.95 3.80 -15.81
C ASN A 38 -5.31 2.85 -16.96
N GLU A 39 -4.79 1.62 -16.98
CA GLU A 39 -5.16 0.59 -17.95
C GLU A 39 -6.67 0.28 -17.90
N PHE A 40 -7.23 0.16 -16.69
CA PHE A 40 -8.65 -0.09 -16.51
C PHE A 40 -9.47 1.06 -17.08
N ARG A 41 -9.17 2.30 -16.66
CA ARG A 41 -9.83 3.52 -17.12
C ARG A 41 -9.83 3.66 -18.64
N THR A 42 -8.68 3.45 -19.30
CA THR A 42 -8.57 3.61 -20.75
C THR A 42 -9.32 2.53 -21.52
N ASN A 43 -9.33 1.30 -21.00
CA ASN A 43 -9.92 0.16 -21.72
C ASN A 43 -11.36 -0.17 -21.32
N PHE A 44 -11.88 0.44 -20.25
CA PHE A 44 -13.20 0.12 -19.69
C PHE A 44 -14.32 0.22 -20.72
N TYR A 45 -14.41 1.36 -21.43
CA TYR A 45 -15.43 1.58 -22.45
C TYR A 45 -15.27 0.63 -23.65
N LYS A 46 -14.02 0.34 -24.04
CA LYS A 46 -13.72 -0.62 -25.11
C LYS A 46 -14.19 -2.03 -24.73
N TRP A 47 -13.88 -2.49 -23.52
CA TRP A 47 -14.33 -3.80 -23.04
C TRP A 47 -15.84 -3.89 -22.88
N LYS A 48 -16.49 -2.78 -22.46
CA LYS A 48 -17.95 -2.67 -22.41
C LYS A 48 -18.57 -2.85 -23.79
N GLN A 49 -18.05 -2.15 -24.80
CA GLN A 49 -18.55 -2.23 -26.17
C GLN A 49 -18.34 -3.62 -26.79
N GLU A 50 -17.17 -4.24 -26.53
CA GLU A 50 -16.85 -5.59 -26.97
C GLU A 50 -17.53 -6.68 -26.12
N ARG A 51 -18.44 -6.33 -25.19
CA ARG A 51 -19.12 -7.24 -24.25
C ARG A 51 -18.19 -8.20 -23.52
N ARG A 52 -16.96 -7.76 -23.22
CA ARG A 52 -15.95 -8.56 -22.51
C ARG A 52 -16.16 -8.52 -21.00
N PHE A 53 -17.38 -8.79 -20.53
CA PHE A 53 -17.76 -8.65 -19.12
C PHE A 53 -16.93 -9.53 -18.18
N LYS A 54 -16.58 -10.76 -18.60
CA LYS A 54 -15.65 -11.64 -17.87
C LYS A 54 -14.27 -10.98 -17.63
N LYS A 55 -13.75 -10.25 -18.61
CA LYS A 55 -12.48 -9.52 -18.51
C LYS A 55 -12.62 -8.32 -17.57
N ILE A 56 -13.74 -7.61 -17.63
CA ILE A 56 -14.06 -6.51 -16.71
C ILE A 56 -14.08 -7.06 -15.27
N ASN A 57 -14.82 -8.14 -15.01
CA ASN A 57 -14.88 -8.77 -13.69
C ASN A 57 -13.49 -9.16 -13.16
N ALA A 58 -12.67 -9.86 -13.97
CA ALA A 58 -11.33 -10.26 -13.58
C ALA A 58 -10.41 -9.06 -13.27
N LYS A 59 -10.51 -7.97 -14.06
CA LYS A 59 -9.70 -6.77 -13.86
C LYS A 59 -10.18 -5.94 -12.67
N THR A 60 -11.49 -5.84 -12.44
CA THR A 60 -12.09 -5.21 -11.24
C THR A 60 -11.65 -5.93 -9.97
N GLY A 61 -11.77 -7.27 -9.94
CA GLY A 61 -11.31 -8.07 -8.80
C GLY A 61 -9.81 -7.92 -8.55
N SER A 62 -8.99 -7.85 -9.60
CA SER A 62 -7.55 -7.57 -9.46
C SER A 62 -7.30 -6.19 -8.86
N LEU A 63 -7.99 -5.14 -9.33
CA LEU A 63 -7.82 -3.78 -8.83
C LEU A 63 -8.21 -3.68 -7.34
N LYS A 64 -9.36 -4.26 -6.95
CA LYS A 64 -9.80 -4.37 -5.55
C LYS A 64 -8.74 -5.04 -4.67
N LYS A 65 -8.25 -6.21 -5.11
CA LYS A 65 -7.25 -6.97 -4.34
C LYS A 65 -5.97 -6.16 -4.11
N TRP A 66 -5.44 -5.52 -5.15
CA TRP A 66 -4.21 -4.73 -5.04
C TRP A 66 -4.41 -3.48 -4.18
N HIS A 67 -5.54 -2.79 -4.32
CA HIS A 67 -5.88 -1.64 -3.49
C HIS A 67 -6.02 -2.02 -2.00
N ASN A 68 -6.69 -3.13 -1.69
CA ASN A 68 -6.78 -3.65 -0.32
C ASN A 68 -5.41 -4.03 0.25
N ILE A 69 -4.54 -4.70 -0.52
CA ILE A 69 -3.18 -5.02 -0.08
C ILE A 69 -2.41 -3.74 0.25
N PHE A 70 -2.54 -2.70 -0.57
CA PHE A 70 -1.89 -1.42 -0.33
C PHE A 70 -2.38 -0.75 0.96
N ILE A 71 -3.70 -0.67 1.19
CA ILE A 71 -4.26 -0.12 2.43
C ILE A 71 -3.76 -0.89 3.66
N THR A 72 -3.70 -2.23 3.58
CA THR A 72 -3.16 -3.06 4.67
C THR A 72 -1.68 -2.81 4.91
N LEU A 73 -0.87 -2.59 3.87
CA LEU A 73 0.55 -2.26 4.06
C LEU A 73 0.74 -0.89 4.72
N ILE A 74 -0.12 0.08 4.41
CA ILE A 74 -0.10 1.40 5.06
C ILE A 74 -0.29 1.28 6.57
N SER A 75 -1.15 0.36 7.02
CA SER A 75 -1.42 0.16 8.45
C SER A 75 -0.31 -0.57 9.19
N PHE A 76 0.62 -1.23 8.49
CA PHE A 76 1.79 -1.86 9.10
C PHE A 76 2.91 -0.89 9.46
N PHE A 77 3.02 0.28 8.83
CA PHE A 77 4.11 1.21 9.14
C PHE A 77 4.14 1.68 10.60
N PRO A 78 3.02 2.07 11.24
CA PRO A 78 3.02 2.41 12.66
C PRO A 78 3.39 1.19 13.53
N LEU A 79 2.98 -0.02 13.14
CA LEU A 79 3.33 -1.25 13.84
C LEU A 79 4.84 -1.52 13.75
N LEU A 80 5.45 -1.33 12.58
CA LEU A 80 6.90 -1.45 12.38
C LEU A 80 7.67 -0.41 13.20
N GLY A 81 7.17 0.82 13.29
CA GLY A 81 7.76 1.85 14.14
C GLY A 81 7.73 1.48 15.63
N MET A 82 6.63 0.87 16.10
CA MET A 82 6.55 0.31 17.46
C MET A 82 7.46 -0.91 17.65
N LEU A 83 7.68 -1.74 16.64
CA LEU A 83 8.64 -2.84 16.74
C LEU A 83 10.08 -2.32 16.82
N GLY A 84 10.40 -1.25 16.09
CA GLY A 84 11.71 -0.60 16.16
C GLY A 84 12.03 -0.07 17.55
N THR A 85 11.04 0.50 18.26
CA THR A 85 11.25 0.92 19.66
C THR A 85 11.51 -0.27 20.57
N VAL A 86 10.75 -1.36 20.45
CA VAL A 86 10.97 -2.57 21.25
C VAL A 86 12.38 -3.12 21.04
N VAL A 87 12.84 -3.22 19.79
CA VAL A 87 14.19 -3.71 19.48
C VAL A 87 15.27 -2.78 20.05
N ALA A 88 15.09 -1.47 19.93
CA ALA A 88 16.05 -0.50 20.46
C ALA A 88 16.11 -0.52 22.00
N LEU A 89 14.96 -0.69 22.67
CA LEU A 89 14.89 -0.84 24.12
C LEU A 89 15.53 -2.15 24.61
N LEU A 90 15.35 -3.27 23.88
CA LEU A 90 15.99 -4.55 24.23
C LEU A 90 17.52 -4.53 24.07
N LYS A 91 18.04 -3.61 23.24
CA LYS A 91 19.49 -3.40 23.05
C LYS A 91 20.11 -2.47 24.09
N LEU A 92 19.31 -1.94 25.03
CA LEU A 92 19.84 -1.12 26.12
C LEU A 92 20.58 -2.01 27.12
N ASP A 93 21.91 -1.99 27.04
CA ASP A 93 22.75 -2.45 28.14
C ASP A 93 22.92 -1.30 29.14
N LEU A 94 22.33 -1.47 30.33
CA LEU A 94 22.37 -0.48 31.41
C LEU A 94 23.75 -0.43 32.10
N THR A 95 24.69 -1.29 31.70
CA THR A 95 26.07 -1.30 32.22
C THR A 95 27.04 -0.47 31.39
N GLU A 96 26.66 -0.05 30.18
CA GLU A 96 27.50 0.76 29.29
C GLU A 96 27.33 2.29 29.49
N ALA A 97 28.30 3.05 28.99
CA ALA A 97 28.38 4.51 29.10
C ALA A 97 27.10 5.21 28.61
N ASN A 98 26.77 6.34 29.27
CA ASN A 98 25.55 7.13 29.09
C ASN A 98 25.23 7.51 27.63
N ASP A 99 26.23 7.61 26.77
CA ASP A 99 26.08 7.96 25.35
C ASP A 99 25.49 6.82 24.49
N SER A 100 25.83 5.56 24.79
CA SER A 100 25.28 4.38 24.09
C SER A 100 23.79 4.22 24.36
N VAL A 101 23.39 4.41 25.62
CA VAL A 101 21.99 4.38 26.08
C VAL A 101 21.17 5.48 25.38
N LYS A 102 21.73 6.69 25.30
CA LYS A 102 21.09 7.83 24.64
C LYS A 102 20.87 7.59 23.15
N ASN A 103 21.85 7.04 22.44
CA ASN A 103 21.74 6.76 21.01
C ASN A 103 20.64 5.72 20.70
N ASN A 104 20.59 4.63 21.46
CA ASN A 104 19.53 3.62 21.31
C ASN A 104 18.12 4.20 21.55
N PHE A 105 17.97 5.13 22.51
CA PHE A 105 16.70 5.84 22.72
C PHE A 105 16.31 6.73 21.54
N PHE A 106 17.25 7.46 20.93
CA PHE A 106 16.97 8.27 19.74
C PHE A 106 16.64 7.42 18.51
N ASP A 107 17.30 6.27 18.36
CA ASP A 107 16.98 5.30 17.31
C ASP A 107 15.54 4.77 17.46
N ALA A 108 15.13 4.42 18.69
CA ALA A 108 13.76 4.02 18.99
C ALA A 108 12.73 5.09 18.54
N LEU A 109 12.96 6.34 18.95
CA LEU A 109 12.08 7.46 18.62
C LEU A 109 12.03 7.73 17.11
N THR A 110 13.17 7.61 16.44
CA THR A 110 13.28 7.83 15.00
C THR A 110 12.52 6.76 14.21
N SER A 111 12.57 5.50 14.64
CA SER A 111 11.82 4.40 14.03
C SER A 111 10.30 4.64 14.09
N THR A 112 9.80 5.09 15.25
CA THR A 112 8.39 5.46 15.40
C THR A 112 8.01 6.64 14.51
N ALA A 113 8.85 7.67 14.46
CA ALA A 113 8.61 8.84 13.63
C ALA A 113 8.49 8.44 12.15
N TRP A 114 9.37 7.58 11.65
CA TRP A 114 9.34 7.13 10.26
C TRP A 114 8.15 6.23 9.94
N GLY A 115 7.79 5.32 10.84
CA GLY A 115 6.55 4.54 10.71
C GLY A 115 5.32 5.43 10.54
N ILE A 116 5.23 6.51 11.31
CA ILE A 116 4.12 7.47 11.20
C ILE A 116 4.20 8.26 9.89
N VAL A 117 5.37 8.81 9.55
CA VAL A 117 5.57 9.63 8.34
C VAL A 117 5.20 8.86 7.08
N PHE A 118 5.64 7.60 6.94
CA PHE A 118 5.29 6.79 5.78
C PHE A 118 3.81 6.41 5.76
N SER A 119 3.24 6.05 6.91
CA SER A 119 1.79 5.74 6.99
C SER A 119 0.94 6.93 6.54
N LEU A 120 1.25 8.13 7.03
CA LEU A 120 0.55 9.36 6.65
C LEU A 120 0.78 9.70 5.17
N GLY A 121 2.02 9.61 4.68
CA GLY A 121 2.36 9.88 3.29
C GLY A 121 1.59 8.99 2.32
N PHE A 122 1.60 7.67 2.53
CA PHE A 122 0.88 6.74 1.67
C PHE A 122 -0.64 6.82 1.84
N LYS A 123 -1.15 7.11 3.05
CA LYS A 123 -2.59 7.34 3.25
C LYS A 123 -3.07 8.60 2.53
N GLY A 124 -2.27 9.67 2.56
CA GLY A 124 -2.50 10.87 1.76
C GLY A 124 -2.52 10.55 0.26
N ALA A 125 -1.52 9.79 -0.22
CA ALA A 125 -1.48 9.35 -1.61
C ALA A 125 -2.69 8.47 -2.00
N ASN A 126 -3.15 7.59 -1.11
CA ASN A 126 -4.36 6.78 -1.31
C ASN A 126 -5.59 7.66 -1.51
N ALA A 127 -5.78 8.68 -0.66
CA ALA A 127 -6.93 9.56 -0.71
C ALA A 127 -7.11 10.25 -2.08
N PHE A 128 -6.03 10.56 -2.79
CA PHE A 128 -6.10 11.15 -4.13
C PHE A 128 -6.57 10.17 -5.23
N ILE A 129 -6.35 8.87 -5.06
CA ILE A 129 -6.68 7.86 -6.09
C ILE A 129 -7.89 7.01 -5.74
N GLU A 130 -8.25 6.93 -4.46
CA GLU A 130 -9.29 6.05 -3.93
C GLU A 130 -10.66 6.38 -4.52
N THR A 131 -11.02 7.66 -4.61
CA THR A 131 -12.29 8.10 -5.21
C THR A 131 -12.41 7.63 -6.67
N GLU A 132 -11.37 7.83 -7.48
CA GLU A 132 -11.40 7.37 -8.88
C GLU A 132 -11.48 5.84 -8.98
N ILE A 133 -10.72 5.12 -8.15
CA ILE A 133 -10.73 3.65 -8.15
C ILE A 133 -12.12 3.14 -7.80
N GLN A 134 -12.74 3.71 -6.77
CA GLN A 134 -14.08 3.32 -6.32
C GLN A 134 -15.14 3.60 -7.38
N ASP A 135 -15.11 4.77 -8.04
CA ASP A 135 -16.03 5.10 -9.13
C ASP A 135 -15.98 4.08 -10.28
N TYR A 136 -14.77 3.63 -10.65
CA TYR A 136 -14.61 2.63 -11.72
C TYR A 136 -15.01 1.23 -11.29
N ILE A 137 -14.76 0.88 -10.03
CA ILE A 137 -15.22 -0.35 -9.42
C ILE A 137 -16.75 -0.41 -9.45
N ASP A 138 -17.43 0.62 -8.95
CA ASP A 138 -18.89 0.64 -8.84
C ASP A 138 -19.55 0.56 -10.22
N LYS A 139 -19.01 1.30 -11.20
CA LYS A 139 -19.44 1.21 -12.61
C LYS A 139 -19.23 -0.19 -13.18
N ALA A 140 -18.14 -0.86 -12.84
CA ALA A 140 -17.85 -2.19 -13.33
C ALA A 140 -18.76 -3.24 -12.71
N GLU A 141 -19.01 -3.15 -11.41
CA GLU A 141 -19.91 -4.06 -10.68
C GLU A 141 -21.33 -3.96 -11.18
N LYS A 142 -21.84 -2.74 -11.36
CA LYS A 142 -23.16 -2.54 -11.97
C LYS A 142 -23.27 -3.17 -13.35
N LEU A 143 -22.24 -3.02 -14.20
CA LEU A 143 -22.23 -3.67 -15.52
C LEU A 143 -22.14 -5.20 -15.45
N ILE A 144 -21.42 -5.74 -14.47
CA ILE A 144 -21.31 -7.19 -14.26
C ILE A 144 -22.65 -7.76 -13.80
N GLU A 145 -23.33 -7.08 -12.89
CA GLU A 145 -24.66 -7.45 -12.39
C GLU A 145 -25.72 -7.41 -13.50
N GLU A 146 -25.74 -6.33 -14.30
CA GLU A 146 -26.64 -6.21 -15.46
C GLU A 146 -26.40 -7.27 -16.55
N ASN A 147 -25.25 -7.94 -16.55
CA ASN A 147 -24.85 -8.92 -17.57
C ASN A 147 -24.33 -10.23 -16.95
N GLU A 148 -24.91 -10.64 -15.82
CA GLU A 148 -24.46 -11.79 -15.03
C GLU A 148 -24.40 -13.07 -15.87
N ASP A 149 -25.41 -13.33 -16.70
CA ASP A 149 -25.48 -14.49 -17.59
C ASP A 149 -24.28 -14.57 -18.56
N GLU A 150 -23.81 -13.44 -19.08
CA GLU A 150 -22.66 -13.40 -20.01
C GLU A 150 -21.31 -13.58 -19.27
N VAL A 151 -21.26 -13.24 -17.98
CA VAL A 151 -20.06 -13.40 -17.15
C VAL A 151 -19.90 -14.85 -16.70
N PHE A 152 -21.01 -15.53 -16.37
CA PHE A 152 -21.02 -16.89 -15.81
C PHE A 152 -21.50 -17.97 -16.79
N SER A 153 -21.75 -17.61 -18.05
CA SER A 153 -22.23 -18.51 -19.12
C SER A 153 -21.40 -19.79 -19.34
N ASP A 154 -20.09 -19.77 -19.06
CA ASP A 154 -19.22 -20.95 -19.21
C ASP A 154 -19.42 -21.99 -18.10
N ALA A 155 -19.96 -21.62 -16.93
CA ALA A 155 -20.15 -22.55 -15.80
C ALA A 155 -21.35 -23.48 -16.00
N LYS A 156 -22.34 -23.07 -16.80
CA LYS A 156 -23.58 -23.83 -17.03
C LYS A 156 -23.45 -24.91 -18.12
N LYS A 157 -22.41 -24.86 -18.96
CA LYS A 157 -22.18 -25.85 -20.03
C LYS A 157 -21.48 -27.14 -19.57
N VAL A 158 -20.99 -27.21 -18.33
CA VAL A 158 -20.27 -28.38 -17.80
C VAL A 158 -21.20 -29.28 -16.94
N THR A 159 -22.44 -28.86 -16.72
CA THR A 159 -23.43 -29.55 -15.86
C THR A 159 -24.60 -30.18 -16.60
N LEU A 160 -24.58 -30.19 -17.95
CA LEU A 160 -25.51 -30.91 -18.82
C LEU A 160 -24.73 -31.87 -19.72
#